data_AF-A0A401Q6N6-F1
#
_entry.id   AF-A0A401Q6N6-F1
#
_cell.length_a   1.000
_cell.length_b   1.000
_cell.length_c   1.000
_cell.angle_alpha   90.00
_cell.angle_beta   90.00
_cell.angle_gamma   90.00
#
_symmetry.space_group_name_H-M   'P 1'
#
loop_
_entity.id
_entity.type
_entity.pdbx_description
1 polymer ?
#
loop_
_entity_poly.entity_id
_entity_poly.type
_entity_poly.pdbx_seq_one_letter_code
_entity_poly.pdbx_strand_id
1 'polypeptide(L)'
;MRLMNGDWLTERSSTVYYLGDLIHIEASVSMSNHMPLKLYIDRCVATLSPDKDSTPRYSIIDYNGCLLDSKAEDSFSTFVLPSGEREMDKLRFDLDAFRFFGDDHSLIFITCHLKVTPVDRRGSRNKACTFQMMQNIWTPLEESSIDICACCRVGNCATRELRFGSRGRRDLVAEAESEVGLRWEAEAPLGPLIILDTDVTNLATDSLNEGRMQERSPGGVGSEVVLIVTLTVTAVSLISASLITLFLYRKHNQTLFTQSSN
;
A
#
# COMPACT_ATOMS: atom_id res chain seq x y z
N MET A 1 13.56 -13.49 -3.77
CA MET A 1 12.66 -12.37 -3.39
C MET A 1 13.42 -11.47 -2.45
N ARG A 2 13.05 -10.19 -2.40
CA ARG A 2 13.70 -9.19 -1.55
C ARG A 2 12.68 -8.18 -1.05
N LEU A 3 13.03 -7.55 0.07
CA LEU A 3 12.28 -6.42 0.62
C LEU A 3 12.78 -5.14 -0.03
N MET A 4 11.89 -4.26 -0.44
CA MET A 4 12.24 -3.02 -1.12
C MET A 4 11.93 -1.81 -0.24
N ASN A 5 12.59 -0.69 -0.52
CA ASN A 5 12.14 0.61 -0.02
C ASN A 5 10.90 1.05 -0.82
N GLY A 6 10.13 2.01 -0.30
CA GLY A 6 8.86 2.44 -0.91
C GLY A 6 8.99 3.12 -2.27
N ASP A 7 10.21 3.50 -2.66
CA ASP A 7 10.53 4.00 -4.01
C ASP A 7 10.80 2.87 -5.02
N TRP A 8 10.89 1.62 -4.57
CA TRP A 8 11.25 0.44 -5.36
C TRP A 8 12.59 0.51 -6.09
N LEU A 9 13.47 1.42 -5.69
CA LEU A 9 14.78 1.62 -6.34
C LEU A 9 15.85 0.75 -5.71
N THR A 10 15.77 0.55 -4.40
CA THR A 10 16.80 -0.12 -3.62
C THR A 10 16.19 -1.15 -2.67
N GLU A 11 16.97 -2.19 -2.41
CA GLU A 11 16.64 -3.20 -1.41
C GLU A 11 16.66 -2.55 -0.01
N ARG A 12 15.64 -2.85 0.78
CA ARG A 12 15.54 -2.39 2.16
C ARG A 12 16.47 -3.23 3.03
N SER A 13 17.29 -2.56 3.82
CA SER A 13 18.25 -3.21 4.73
C SER A 13 17.62 -3.68 6.05
N SER A 14 16.53 -3.05 6.49
CA SER A 14 15.83 -3.40 7.73
C SER A 14 14.72 -4.42 7.49
N THR A 15 14.68 -5.46 8.33
CA THR A 15 13.58 -6.43 8.40
C THR A 15 12.55 -6.11 9.48
N VAL A 16 12.68 -4.94 10.13
CA VAL A 16 11.77 -4.46 11.16
C VAL A 16 10.71 -3.57 10.54
N TYR A 17 9.45 -3.81 10.92
CA TYR A 17 8.25 -3.09 10.53
C TYR A 17 7.36 -2.86 11.75
N TYR A 18 6.44 -1.91 11.65
CA TYR A 18 5.41 -1.63 12.62
C TYR A 18 4.04 -1.97 12.05
N LEU A 19 3.06 -2.30 12.90
CA LEU A 19 1.67 -2.48 12.45
C LEU A 19 1.16 -1.22 11.74
N GLY A 20 0.62 -1.38 10.53
CA GLY A 20 0.22 -0.27 9.67
C GLY A 20 1.31 0.20 8.70
N ASP A 21 2.54 -0.32 8.78
CA ASP A 21 3.52 -0.18 7.71
C ASP A 21 3.11 -1.02 6.49
N LEU A 22 3.56 -0.58 5.31
CA LEU A 22 3.44 -1.34 4.07
C LEU A 22 4.78 -2.04 3.77
N ILE A 23 4.74 -3.36 3.59
CA ILE A 23 5.89 -4.20 3.26
C ILE A 23 5.98 -4.31 1.74
N HIS A 24 6.96 -3.63 1.14
CA HIS A 24 7.23 -3.68 -0.29
C HIS A 24 8.02 -4.95 -0.64
N ILE A 25 7.41 -5.89 -1.38
CA ILE A 25 8.04 -7.16 -1.73
C ILE A 25 8.24 -7.26 -3.24
N GLU A 26 9.47 -7.56 -3.66
CA GLU A 26 9.81 -7.83 -5.06
C GLU A 26 10.26 -9.28 -5.25
N ALA A 27 9.61 -9.97 -6.20
CA ALA A 27 10.10 -11.19 -6.79
C ALA A 27 10.76 -10.87 -8.14
N SER A 28 11.90 -11.51 -8.43
CA SER A 28 12.64 -11.33 -9.67
C SER A 28 13.30 -12.64 -10.07
N VAL A 29 13.36 -12.93 -11.37
CA VAL A 29 14.11 -14.06 -11.93
C VAL A 29 15.31 -13.57 -12.75
N SER A 30 16.45 -14.28 -12.66
CA SER A 30 17.60 -13.93 -13.51
C SER A 30 17.34 -14.39 -14.94
N MET A 31 17.35 -13.44 -15.88
CA MET A 31 17.06 -13.68 -17.30
C MET A 31 18.28 -14.10 -18.13
N SER A 32 19.43 -14.33 -17.51
CA SER A 32 20.65 -14.72 -18.23
C SER A 32 20.45 -16.03 -18.98
N ASN A 33 20.57 -16.01 -20.32
CA ASN A 33 20.46 -17.17 -21.22
C ASN A 33 19.05 -17.79 -21.37
N HIS A 34 17.99 -17.07 -20.99
CA HIS A 34 16.62 -17.52 -21.20
C HIS A 34 15.89 -16.68 -22.25
N MET A 35 14.92 -17.28 -22.94
CA MET A 35 13.95 -16.56 -23.77
C MET A 35 13.15 -15.56 -22.90
N PRO A 36 12.42 -14.59 -23.47
CA PRO A 36 11.58 -13.69 -22.67
C PRO A 36 10.57 -14.49 -21.81
N LEU A 37 10.71 -14.35 -20.49
CA LEU A 37 9.88 -15.00 -19.48
C LEU A 37 9.12 -13.93 -18.71
N LYS A 38 7.97 -14.34 -18.20
CA LYS A 38 7.12 -13.55 -17.34
C LYS A 38 6.96 -14.23 -15.99
N LEU A 39 7.20 -13.47 -14.93
CA LEU A 39 7.13 -13.94 -13.55
C LEU A 39 5.71 -13.80 -12.99
N TYR A 40 5.29 -14.83 -12.26
CA TYR A 40 4.04 -14.90 -11.51
C TYR A 40 4.31 -15.41 -10.10
N ILE A 41 3.46 -14.98 -9.16
CA ILE A 41 3.44 -15.47 -7.78
C ILE A 41 2.14 -16.26 -7.61
N ASP A 42 2.25 -17.58 -7.50
CA ASP A 42 1.07 -18.45 -7.46
C ASP A 42 0.45 -18.50 -6.06
N ARG A 43 1.30 -18.51 -5.03
CA ARG A 43 0.93 -18.61 -3.61
C ARG A 43 1.96 -17.91 -2.74
N CYS A 44 1.53 -17.27 -1.66
CA CYS A 44 2.39 -16.82 -0.56
C CYS A 44 1.71 -17.15 0.77
N VAL A 45 2.45 -17.76 1.69
CA VAL A 45 1.97 -18.12 3.02
C VAL A 45 2.90 -17.53 4.07
N ALA A 46 2.32 -16.86 5.05
CA ALA A 46 3.02 -16.45 6.26
C ALA A 46 2.87 -17.48 7.37
N THR A 47 3.93 -17.64 8.17
CA THR A 47 4.01 -18.57 9.30
C THR A 47 4.93 -18.02 10.38
N LEU A 48 4.94 -18.63 11.57
CA LEU A 48 5.83 -18.26 12.68
C LEU A 48 7.22 -18.93 12.62
N SER A 49 7.46 -19.78 11.63
CA SER A 49 8.73 -20.49 11.44
C SER A 49 9.10 -20.55 9.96
N PRO A 50 10.34 -20.87 9.60
CA PRO A 50 10.71 -21.05 8.19
C PRO A 50 9.93 -22.17 7.47
N ASP A 51 9.27 -23.06 8.20
CA ASP A 51 8.43 -24.11 7.62
C ASP A 51 7.07 -23.55 7.19
N LYS A 52 6.88 -23.42 5.88
CA LYS A 52 5.62 -22.96 5.25
C LYS A 52 4.40 -23.82 5.59
N ASP A 53 4.61 -25.07 6.02
CA ASP A 53 3.55 -25.99 6.39
C ASP A 53 3.31 -26.03 7.91
N SER A 54 3.97 -25.16 8.68
CA SER A 54 3.73 -24.99 10.10
C SER A 54 2.38 -24.32 10.41
N THR A 55 2.01 -24.26 11.69
CA THR A 55 0.78 -23.64 12.19
C THR A 55 1.16 -22.70 13.33
N PRO A 56 0.57 -21.50 13.41
CA PRO A 56 -0.45 -20.93 12.52
C PRO A 56 0.10 -20.55 11.13
N ARG A 57 -0.80 -20.47 10.15
CA ARG A 57 -0.48 -20.04 8.79
C ARG A 57 -1.52 -19.06 8.26
N TYR A 58 -1.08 -18.09 7.47
CA TYR A 58 -1.94 -17.09 6.84
C TYR A 58 -1.66 -17.03 5.33
N SER A 59 -2.69 -17.22 4.52
CA SER A 59 -2.57 -17.19 3.06
C SER A 59 -2.66 -15.76 2.54
N ILE A 60 -1.51 -15.17 2.18
CA ILE A 60 -1.43 -13.82 1.62
C ILE A 60 -1.87 -13.83 0.16
N ILE A 61 -1.29 -14.74 -0.64
CA ILE A 61 -1.65 -14.98 -2.03
C ILE A 61 -2.05 -16.46 -2.16
N ASP A 62 -3.16 -16.74 -2.84
CA ASP A 62 -3.59 -18.10 -3.16
C ASP A 62 -4.32 -18.13 -4.51
N TYR A 63 -4.80 -19.30 -4.92
CA TYR A 63 -5.59 -19.52 -6.12
C TYR A 63 -4.88 -19.03 -7.39
N ASN A 64 -3.58 -19.30 -7.50
CA ASN A 64 -2.72 -18.93 -8.62
C ASN A 64 -2.72 -17.41 -8.87
N GLY A 65 -2.33 -16.63 -7.86
CA GLY A 65 -2.14 -15.18 -7.99
C GLY A 65 -3.32 -14.28 -7.60
N CYS A 66 -4.23 -14.75 -6.73
CA CYS A 66 -5.21 -13.88 -6.07
C CYS A 66 -4.63 -13.38 -4.75
N LEU A 67 -4.39 -12.07 -4.61
CA LEU A 67 -3.92 -11.45 -3.37
C LEU A 67 -5.07 -11.38 -2.37
N LEU A 68 -5.18 -12.39 -1.51
CA LEU A 68 -6.30 -12.52 -0.56
C LEU A 68 -6.27 -11.44 0.52
N ASP A 69 -5.07 -11.00 0.90
CA ASP A 69 -4.88 -9.97 1.91
C ASP A 69 -5.56 -8.64 1.54
N SER A 70 -5.55 -8.27 0.24
CA SER A 70 -6.25 -7.08 -0.28
C SER A 70 -7.77 -7.05 -0.07
N LYS A 71 -8.36 -8.18 0.35
CA LYS A 71 -9.78 -8.30 0.70
C LYS A 71 -10.03 -8.11 2.20
N ALA A 72 -9.00 -8.12 3.04
CA ALA A 72 -9.13 -7.83 4.45
C ALA A 72 -9.65 -6.40 4.66
N GLU A 73 -10.32 -6.19 5.78
CA GLU A 73 -10.82 -4.87 6.15
C GLU A 73 -9.65 -3.91 6.34
N ASP A 74 -9.78 -2.69 5.81
CA ASP A 74 -8.76 -1.63 5.82
C ASP A 74 -7.38 -2.04 5.29
N SER A 75 -7.32 -3.04 4.40
CA SER A 75 -6.07 -3.42 3.75
C SER A 75 -5.73 -2.52 2.54
N PHE A 76 -4.46 -2.12 2.48
CA PHE A 76 -3.83 -1.42 1.36
C PHE A 76 -2.94 -2.34 0.50
N SER A 77 -2.91 -3.64 0.80
CA SER A 77 -2.18 -4.63 0.02
C SER A 77 -2.60 -4.64 -1.45
N THR A 78 -1.63 -4.53 -2.35
CA THR A 78 -1.90 -4.52 -3.79
C THR A 78 -0.71 -5.04 -4.58
N PHE A 79 -0.96 -5.73 -5.70
CA PHE A 79 0.07 -5.87 -6.72
C PHE A 79 0.45 -4.51 -7.33
N VAL A 80 1.72 -4.38 -7.69
CA VAL A 80 2.29 -3.15 -8.24
C VAL A 80 3.00 -3.46 -9.55
N LEU A 81 2.73 -2.65 -10.58
CA LEU A 81 3.44 -2.76 -11.86
C LEU A 81 4.86 -2.17 -11.69
N PRO A 82 5.91 -2.88 -12.11
CA PRO A 82 7.22 -2.25 -12.27
C PRO A 82 7.13 -1.06 -13.22
N SER A 83 7.74 0.08 -12.89
CA SER A 83 7.63 1.33 -13.65
C SER A 83 8.19 1.28 -15.09
N GLY A 84 8.78 0.15 -15.51
CA GLY A 84 9.29 -0.06 -16.86
C GLY A 84 8.52 -1.17 -17.59
N GLU A 85 8.02 -0.88 -18.79
CA GLU A 85 7.31 -1.81 -19.70
C GLU A 85 8.09 -3.10 -20.05
N ARG A 86 9.36 -3.22 -19.65
CA ARG A 86 10.26 -4.34 -19.98
C ARG A 86 10.63 -5.24 -18.80
N GLU A 87 10.15 -4.96 -17.59
CA GLU A 87 10.50 -5.77 -16.40
C GLU A 87 9.52 -6.92 -16.16
N MET A 88 9.22 -7.70 -17.20
CA MET A 88 8.34 -8.87 -17.10
C MET A 88 8.90 -9.99 -16.22
N ASP A 89 10.21 -9.93 -15.96
CA ASP A 89 10.97 -10.81 -15.06
C ASP A 89 10.81 -10.45 -13.58
N LYS A 90 10.09 -9.36 -13.27
CA LYS A 90 9.81 -8.92 -11.90
C LYS A 90 8.31 -8.81 -11.64
N LEU A 91 7.92 -9.12 -10.41
CA LEU A 91 6.57 -8.90 -9.91
C LEU A 91 6.66 -8.34 -8.50
N ARG A 92 5.92 -7.26 -8.25
CA ARG A 92 5.92 -6.53 -6.99
C ARG A 92 4.54 -6.57 -6.36
N PHE A 93 4.51 -6.61 -5.05
CA PHE A 93 3.28 -6.38 -4.30
C PHE A 93 3.60 -5.72 -2.96
N ASP A 94 2.67 -4.89 -2.54
CA ASP A 94 2.58 -4.32 -1.22
C ASP A 94 1.75 -5.25 -0.33
N LEU A 95 2.22 -5.39 0.91
CA LEU A 95 1.57 -6.20 1.94
C LEU A 95 1.49 -5.39 3.24
N ASP A 96 0.30 -5.21 3.80
CA ASP A 96 0.18 -4.58 5.11
C ASP A 96 0.89 -5.42 6.18
N ALA A 97 1.66 -4.75 7.03
CA ALA A 97 2.33 -5.41 8.14
C ALA A 97 1.30 -5.92 9.15
N PHE A 98 1.33 -7.23 9.38
CA PHE A 98 0.44 -7.92 10.32
C PHE A 98 1.22 -8.86 11.24
N ARG A 99 0.58 -9.30 12.33
CA ARG A 99 1.10 -10.32 13.23
C ARG A 99 0.06 -11.39 13.52
N PHE A 100 0.51 -12.57 13.93
CA PHE A 100 -0.39 -13.60 14.43
C PHE A 100 -0.93 -13.20 15.81
N PHE A 101 -2.22 -13.43 16.02
CA PHE A 101 -2.86 -13.20 17.32
C PHE A 101 -2.40 -14.25 18.33
N GLY A 102 -2.11 -13.82 19.56
CA GLY A 102 -1.74 -14.71 20.67
C GLY A 102 -0.33 -15.29 20.60
N ASP A 103 0.55 -14.73 19.75
CA ASP A 103 1.98 -15.05 19.72
C ASP A 103 2.81 -13.80 20.09
N ASP A 104 3.80 -13.99 20.98
CA ASP A 104 4.63 -12.92 21.55
C ASP A 104 5.96 -12.73 20.78
N HIS A 105 6.28 -13.58 19.80
CA HIS A 105 7.57 -13.54 19.14
C HIS A 105 7.70 -12.37 18.14
N SER A 106 6.60 -11.66 17.86
CA SER A 106 6.54 -10.46 17.00
C SER A 106 7.27 -10.65 15.67
N LEU A 107 7.24 -11.87 15.12
CA LEU A 107 7.97 -12.21 13.91
C LEU A 107 7.13 -13.07 12.97
N ILE A 108 7.39 -12.94 11.67
CA ILE A 108 6.77 -13.76 10.63
C ILE A 108 7.81 -14.18 9.59
N PHE A 109 7.58 -15.33 8.98
CA PHE A 109 8.25 -15.80 7.77
C PHE A 109 7.22 -15.88 6.65
N ILE A 110 7.58 -15.41 5.46
CA ILE A 110 6.74 -15.48 4.26
C ILE A 110 7.43 -16.40 3.26
N THR A 111 6.73 -17.42 2.78
CA THR A 111 7.23 -18.28 1.69
C THR A 111 6.29 -18.19 0.51
N CYS A 112 6.83 -17.90 -0.66
CA CYS A 112 6.07 -17.77 -1.90
C CYS A 112 6.50 -18.78 -2.95
N HIS A 113 5.52 -19.36 -3.61
CA HIS A 113 5.70 -20.21 -4.77
C HIS A 113 5.68 -19.36 -6.03
N LEU A 114 6.85 -19.18 -6.62
CA LEU A 114 7.09 -18.44 -7.85
C LEU A 114 6.94 -19.36 -9.06
N LYS A 115 6.48 -18.79 -10.16
CA LYS A 115 6.33 -19.48 -11.44
C LYS A 115 6.71 -18.56 -12.57
N VAL A 116 7.40 -19.06 -13.59
CA VAL A 116 7.66 -18.30 -14.82
C VAL A 116 7.09 -18.99 -16.05
N THR A 117 6.59 -18.20 -17.00
CA THR A 117 6.11 -18.69 -18.29
C THR A 117 6.66 -17.85 -19.44
N PRO A 118 6.83 -18.42 -20.65
CA PRO A 118 7.12 -17.61 -21.83
C PRO A 118 6.07 -16.50 -22.02
N VAL A 119 6.49 -15.30 -22.41
CA VAL A 119 5.60 -14.13 -22.57
C VAL A 119 4.45 -14.40 -23.54
N ASP A 120 4.69 -15.20 -24.59
CA ASP A 120 3.68 -15.53 -25.61
C ASP A 120 2.65 -16.57 -25.14
N ARG A 121 2.91 -17.30 -24.04
CA ARG A 121 2.02 -18.35 -23.54
C ARG A 121 0.96 -17.76 -22.63
N ARG A 122 -0.26 -17.57 -23.17
CA ARG A 122 -1.43 -17.20 -22.38
C ARG A 122 -1.95 -18.41 -21.59
N GLY A 123 -2.11 -18.26 -20.28
CA GLY A 123 -2.64 -19.30 -19.41
C GLY A 123 -3.67 -18.74 -18.44
N SER A 124 -4.79 -19.42 -18.26
CA SER A 124 -5.85 -19.03 -17.32
C SER A 124 -5.41 -19.03 -15.84
N ARG A 125 -4.26 -19.64 -15.54
CA ARG A 125 -3.66 -19.68 -14.20
C ARG A 125 -2.57 -18.63 -13.99
N ASN A 126 -2.16 -17.92 -15.03
CA ASN A 126 -1.05 -16.97 -14.96
C ASN A 126 -1.62 -15.56 -14.81
N LYS A 127 -1.82 -15.11 -13.56
CA LYS A 127 -2.45 -13.83 -13.25
C LYS A 127 -1.88 -13.25 -11.96
N ALA A 128 -2.10 -11.95 -11.77
CA ALA A 128 -1.88 -11.24 -10.52
C ALA A 128 -3.11 -10.37 -10.31
N CYS A 129 -3.93 -10.69 -9.31
CA CYS A 129 -5.23 -10.08 -9.08
C CYS A 129 -5.27 -9.44 -7.70
N THR A 130 -5.65 -8.16 -7.66
CA THR A 130 -5.92 -7.41 -6.43
C THR A 130 -7.43 -7.23 -6.27
N PHE A 131 -7.93 -7.33 -5.05
CA PHE A 131 -9.31 -6.98 -4.74
C PHE A 131 -9.40 -5.47 -4.43
N GLN A 132 -10.28 -4.76 -5.14
CA GLN A 132 -10.55 -3.35 -4.88
C GLN A 132 -11.79 -3.22 -4.01
N MET A 133 -11.59 -2.92 -2.72
CA MET A 133 -12.67 -2.85 -1.73
C MET A 133 -13.77 -1.85 -2.12
N MET A 134 -13.40 -0.65 -2.56
CA MET A 134 -14.34 0.41 -2.97
C MET A 134 -15.28 0.01 -4.11
N GLN A 135 -14.81 -0.84 -5.03
CA GLN A 135 -15.56 -1.30 -6.20
C GLN A 135 -16.11 -2.72 -6.02
N ASN A 136 -15.75 -3.41 -4.93
CA ASN A 136 -16.07 -4.81 -4.65
C ASN A 136 -15.77 -5.74 -5.85
N ILE A 137 -14.63 -5.53 -6.50
CA ILE A 137 -14.23 -6.24 -7.72
C ILE A 137 -12.78 -6.70 -7.65
N TRP A 138 -12.50 -7.84 -8.27
CA TRP A 138 -11.13 -8.30 -8.49
C TRP A 138 -10.63 -7.74 -9.82
N THR A 139 -9.49 -7.05 -9.79
CA THR A 139 -8.87 -6.48 -10.98
C THR A 139 -7.51 -7.12 -11.23
N PRO A 140 -7.19 -7.48 -12.49
CA PRO A 140 -5.85 -7.91 -12.85
C PRO A 140 -4.87 -6.74 -12.75
N LEU A 141 -3.61 -7.04 -12.47
CA LEU A 141 -2.51 -6.07 -12.42
C LEU A 141 -2.28 -5.40 -13.79
N GLU A 142 -2.33 -6.20 -14.85
CA GLU A 142 -2.17 -5.73 -16.23
C GLU A 142 -3.52 -5.65 -16.93
N GLU A 143 -3.56 -4.87 -18.03
CA GLU A 143 -4.68 -4.74 -18.96
C GLU A 143 -4.95 -6.08 -19.68
N SER A 144 -5.54 -6.99 -18.93
CA SER A 144 -6.00 -8.30 -19.33
C SER A 144 -7.51 -8.37 -19.09
N SER A 145 -8.18 -9.37 -19.65
CA SER A 145 -9.62 -9.53 -19.45
C SER A 145 -9.94 -9.65 -17.95
N ILE A 146 -10.82 -8.79 -17.43
CA ILE A 146 -11.31 -8.81 -16.04
C ILE A 146 -11.75 -10.23 -15.61
N ASP A 147 -12.26 -11.02 -16.56
CA ASP A 147 -12.70 -12.40 -16.35
C ASP A 147 -11.61 -13.34 -15.81
N ILE A 148 -10.32 -13.04 -16.03
CA ILE A 148 -9.23 -13.88 -15.52
C ILE A 148 -9.20 -13.93 -13.98
N CYS A 149 -9.65 -12.86 -13.33
CA CYS A 149 -9.72 -12.76 -11.87
C CYS A 149 -11.09 -13.18 -11.30
N ALA A 150 -12.07 -13.55 -12.14
CA ALA A 150 -13.40 -13.92 -11.68
C ALA A 150 -13.38 -15.13 -10.72
N CYS A 151 -12.44 -16.07 -10.90
CA CYS A 151 -12.28 -17.23 -10.03
C CYS A 151 -11.78 -16.89 -8.62
N CYS A 152 -11.12 -15.73 -8.43
CA CYS A 152 -10.68 -15.25 -7.12
C CYS A 152 -11.86 -14.95 -6.19
N ARG A 153 -13.00 -14.51 -6.76
CA ARG A 153 -14.23 -14.26 -6.00
C ARG A 153 -14.77 -15.53 -5.34
N VAL A 154 -14.66 -16.66 -6.04
CA VAL A 154 -15.15 -17.97 -5.58
C VAL A 154 -14.12 -18.66 -4.68
N GLY A 155 -12.85 -18.25 -4.72
CA GLY A 155 -11.77 -18.97 -4.05
C GLY A 155 -11.51 -20.33 -4.69
N ASN A 156 -11.63 -20.42 -6.02
CA ASN A 156 -11.30 -21.65 -6.73
C ASN A 156 -10.88 -21.34 -8.17
N CYS A 157 -9.56 -21.23 -8.37
CA CYS A 157 -8.95 -21.10 -9.69
C CYS A 157 -8.31 -22.41 -10.19
N ALA A 158 -8.61 -23.55 -9.55
CA ALA A 158 -8.25 -24.83 -10.09
C ALA A 158 -9.12 -25.07 -11.33
N THR A 159 -8.57 -24.88 -12.53
CA THR A 159 -9.27 -25.32 -13.73
C THR A 159 -9.48 -26.83 -13.64
N ARG A 160 -10.74 -27.21 -13.38
CA ARG A 160 -11.37 -28.25 -14.17
C ARG A 160 -11.14 -27.84 -15.63
N GLU A 161 -10.30 -28.54 -16.37
CA GLU A 161 -10.51 -28.71 -17.80
C GLU A 161 -11.86 -29.42 -17.99
N LEU A 162 -12.98 -28.74 -17.71
CA LEU A 162 -14.30 -29.30 -17.96
C LEU A 162 -15.12 -28.43 -18.90
N ARG A 163 -15.03 -28.86 -20.16
CA ARG A 163 -16.17 -29.48 -20.86
C ARG A 163 -17.38 -28.56 -20.93
N PHE A 164 -17.37 -27.69 -21.94
CA PHE A 164 -18.58 -27.48 -22.72
C PHE A 164 -19.05 -28.85 -23.22
N GLY A 165 -20.02 -29.43 -22.50
CA GLY A 165 -20.74 -30.61 -22.92
C GLY A 165 -21.64 -30.29 -24.10
N SER A 166 -21.05 -30.16 -25.29
CA SER A 166 -21.79 -30.44 -26.52
C SER A 166 -21.82 -31.95 -26.69
N ARG A 167 -23.01 -32.52 -26.49
CA ARG A 167 -23.35 -33.89 -26.84
C ARG A 167 -22.92 -34.15 -28.29
N GLY A 168 -21.94 -35.03 -28.50
CA GLY A 168 -21.71 -35.62 -29.81
C GLY A 168 -20.28 -36.02 -30.11
N ARG A 169 -20.07 -37.35 -30.04
CA ARG A 169 -19.32 -38.14 -31.04
C ARG A 169 -17.81 -38.33 -30.84
N ARG A 170 -17.52 -39.54 -30.32
CA ARG A 170 -16.48 -40.52 -30.69
C ARG A 170 -15.01 -40.09 -30.76
N ASP A 171 -14.23 -40.77 -29.91
CA ASP A 171 -12.90 -41.33 -30.18
C ASP A 171 -11.92 -40.43 -30.91
N LEU A 172 -11.28 -39.54 -30.16
CA LEU A 172 -9.85 -39.32 -30.31
C LEU A 172 -9.28 -39.44 -28.90
N VAL A 173 -8.37 -40.41 -28.76
CA VAL A 173 -7.46 -40.54 -27.63
C VAL A 173 -6.98 -39.13 -27.32
N ALA A 174 -7.41 -38.57 -26.19
CA ALA A 174 -6.75 -37.38 -25.68
C ALA A 174 -5.32 -37.84 -25.45
N GLU A 175 -4.41 -37.46 -26.34
CA GLU A 175 -3.00 -37.45 -26.04
C GLU A 175 -2.91 -36.79 -24.67
N ALA A 176 -2.70 -37.63 -23.65
CA ALA A 176 -1.99 -37.21 -22.49
C ALA A 176 -0.62 -36.81 -23.03
N GLU A 177 -0.52 -35.58 -23.52
CA GLU A 177 0.74 -34.88 -23.59
C GLU A 177 1.22 -34.82 -22.15
N SER A 178 1.96 -35.86 -21.81
CA SER A 178 3.00 -35.87 -20.82
C SER A 178 3.95 -34.72 -21.20
N GLU A 179 3.54 -33.47 -20.95
CA GLU A 179 4.45 -32.33 -20.82
C GLU A 179 5.30 -32.63 -19.57
N VAL A 180 6.33 -33.45 -19.75
CA VAL A 180 7.61 -33.27 -19.06
C VAL A 180 8.25 -32.00 -19.64
N GLY A 181 7.50 -30.90 -19.57
CA GLY A 181 7.95 -29.56 -19.88
C GLY A 181 8.47 -28.99 -18.58
N LEU A 182 9.69 -28.45 -18.59
CA LEU A 182 10.32 -27.84 -17.43
C LEU A 182 9.32 -26.89 -16.75
N ARG A 183 8.82 -27.30 -15.58
CA ARG A 183 8.11 -26.39 -14.68
C ARG A 183 9.16 -25.52 -14.03
N TRP A 184 9.27 -24.30 -14.52
CA TRP A 184 10.10 -23.27 -13.90
C TRP A 184 9.33 -22.67 -12.72
N GLU A 185 9.26 -23.46 -11.67
CA GLU A 185 8.58 -23.15 -10.41
C GLU A 185 9.61 -23.24 -9.27
N ALA A 186 9.55 -22.31 -8.32
CA ALA A 186 10.49 -22.25 -7.21
C ALA A 186 9.85 -21.67 -5.96
N GLU A 187 10.18 -22.23 -4.79
CA GLU A 187 9.82 -21.65 -3.50
C GLU A 187 10.87 -20.59 -3.12
N ALA A 188 10.41 -19.42 -2.72
CA ALA A 188 11.25 -18.33 -2.25
C ALA A 188 10.80 -17.92 -0.84
N PRO A 189 11.63 -18.09 0.19
CA PRO A 189 11.34 -17.59 1.53
C PRO A 189 11.81 -16.14 1.72
N LEU A 190 11.17 -15.44 2.65
CA LEU A 190 11.52 -14.15 3.23
C LEU A 190 11.34 -14.23 4.75
N GLY A 191 12.31 -13.73 5.50
CA GLY A 191 12.22 -13.60 6.95
C GLY A 191 13.49 -14.02 7.68
N PRO A 192 13.51 -13.84 9.01
CA PRO A 192 12.38 -13.34 9.83
C PRO A 192 12.12 -11.84 9.59
N LEU A 193 10.84 -11.48 9.47
CA LEU A 193 10.37 -10.09 9.54
C LEU A 193 9.89 -9.83 10.96
N ILE A 194 10.34 -8.75 11.58
CA ILE A 194 9.95 -8.39 12.95
C ILE A 194 8.86 -7.32 12.84
N ILE A 195 7.67 -7.62 13.37
CA ILE A 195 6.50 -6.74 13.31
C ILE A 195 6.18 -6.27 14.73
N LEU A 196 6.44 -5.00 15.00
CA LEU A 196 6.22 -4.37 16.29
C LEU A 196 4.88 -3.63 16.32
N ASP A 197 4.29 -3.47 17.51
CA ASP A 197 3.15 -2.58 17.65
C ASP A 197 3.60 -1.14 17.41
N THR A 198 2.74 -0.33 16.78
CA THR A 198 2.95 1.12 16.77
C THR A 198 2.84 1.60 18.21
N ASP A 199 3.88 2.29 18.69
CA ASP A 199 3.91 2.76 20.06
C ASP A 199 2.88 3.90 20.20
N VAL A 200 1.62 3.54 20.43
CA VAL A 200 0.50 4.47 20.67
C VAL A 200 0.72 5.26 21.97
N THR A 201 1.75 4.91 22.74
CA THR A 201 2.18 5.65 23.94
C THR A 201 2.60 7.10 23.65
N ASN A 202 2.93 7.45 22.40
CA ASN A 202 3.19 8.84 22.00
C ASN A 202 2.00 9.55 21.32
N LEU A 203 0.87 8.87 21.10
CA LEU A 203 -0.38 9.47 20.59
C LEU A 203 -1.47 9.57 21.69
N ALA A 204 -1.34 8.80 22.76
CA ALA A 204 -2.20 8.90 23.95
C ALA A 204 -1.80 10.02 24.93
N THR A 205 -0.63 10.64 24.76
CA THR A 205 -0.27 11.88 25.47
C THR A 205 -0.90 13.13 24.86
N ASP A 206 -1.43 13.04 23.63
CA ASP A 206 -2.13 14.17 22.98
C ASP A 206 -3.66 14.09 23.13
N SER A 207 -4.22 12.89 23.35
CA SER A 207 -5.67 12.67 23.44
C SER A 207 -6.23 12.53 24.86
N LEU A 208 -5.38 12.49 25.90
CA LEU A 208 -5.83 12.60 27.30
C LEU A 208 -5.79 14.03 27.86
N ASN A 209 -5.39 15.04 27.07
CA ASN A 209 -5.35 16.44 27.51
C ASN A 209 -6.41 17.37 26.90
N GLU A 210 -7.34 16.87 26.07
CA GLU A 210 -8.48 17.69 25.58
C GLU A 210 -9.77 17.54 26.41
N GLY A 211 -9.73 16.86 27.55
CA GLY A 211 -10.92 16.52 28.34
C GLY A 211 -11.19 17.29 29.62
N ARG A 212 -10.35 18.26 30.04
CA ARG A 212 -10.60 18.98 31.31
C ARG A 212 -10.18 20.44 31.27
N MET A 213 -11.01 21.25 30.60
CA MET A 213 -11.06 22.69 30.87
C MET A 213 -11.86 22.91 32.16
N GLN A 214 -11.17 22.95 33.31
CA GLN A 214 -11.72 23.54 34.53
C GLN A 214 -10.66 24.37 35.26
N GLU A 215 -10.93 25.67 35.22
CA GLU A 215 -10.50 26.72 36.13
C GLU A 215 -9.04 27.18 36.21
N ARG A 216 -8.96 28.49 36.41
CA ARG A 216 -7.87 29.40 36.18
C ARG A 216 -7.11 29.69 37.48
N SER A 217 -5.86 30.13 37.30
CA SER A 217 -5.11 31.16 38.06
C SER A 217 -3.90 30.68 38.91
N PRO A 218 -2.89 31.55 39.21
CA PRO A 218 -1.73 31.72 38.32
C PRO A 218 -0.38 31.83 39.07
N GLY A 219 0.73 31.70 38.34
CA GLY A 219 2.06 32.16 38.77
C GLY A 219 3.13 31.47 37.94
N GLY A 220 4.13 32.10 37.35
CA GLY A 220 4.56 33.49 37.26
C GLY A 220 5.73 33.50 36.26
N VAL A 221 6.19 34.68 35.87
CA VAL A 221 7.23 34.96 34.85
C VAL A 221 6.67 34.99 33.42
N GLY A 222 6.34 36.19 32.94
CA GLY A 222 5.91 36.46 31.57
C GLY A 222 5.06 37.73 31.37
N SER A 223 4.56 38.32 32.46
CA SER A 223 3.59 39.43 32.39
C SER A 223 4.15 40.76 31.88
N GLU A 224 5.43 41.06 32.09
CA GLU A 224 6.01 42.32 31.58
C GLU A 224 6.19 42.30 30.07
N VAL A 225 6.65 41.17 29.50
CA VAL A 225 6.91 41.05 28.06
C VAL A 225 5.60 41.10 27.28
N VAL A 226 4.55 40.43 27.77
CA VAL A 226 3.23 40.43 27.13
C VAL A 226 2.57 41.81 27.21
N LEU A 227 2.72 42.54 28.33
CA LEU A 227 2.19 43.89 28.45
C LEU A 227 2.92 44.86 27.50
N ILE A 228 4.24 44.74 27.35
CA ILE A 228 5.01 45.58 26.41
C ILE A 228 4.63 45.28 24.96
N VAL A 229 4.49 44.01 24.58
CA VAL A 229 4.08 43.62 23.21
C VAL A 229 2.66 44.09 22.89
N THR A 230 1.71 43.95 23.83
CA THR A 230 0.33 44.39 23.60
C THR A 230 0.19 45.91 23.54
N LEU A 231 0.91 46.65 24.39
CA LEU A 231 0.93 48.13 24.35
C LEU A 231 1.59 48.66 23.07
N THR A 232 2.67 48.03 22.61
CA THR A 232 3.34 48.45 21.36
C THR A 232 2.46 48.19 20.14
N VAL A 233 1.82 47.01 20.05
CA VAL A 233 0.93 46.69 18.92
C VAL A 233 -0.27 47.64 18.87
N THR A 234 -0.91 47.90 20.01
CA THR A 234 -2.07 48.80 20.07
C THR A 234 -1.71 50.26 19.74
N ALA A 235 -0.58 50.76 20.23
CA ALA A 235 -0.10 52.10 19.91
C ALA A 235 0.19 52.26 18.41
N VAL A 236 0.83 51.27 17.77
CA VAL A 236 1.12 51.29 16.33
C VAL A 236 -0.18 51.27 15.52
N SER A 237 -1.16 50.44 15.91
CA SER A 237 -2.47 50.41 15.25
C SER A 237 -3.20 51.76 15.32
N LEU A 238 -3.23 52.41 16.48
CA LEU A 238 -3.89 53.71 16.65
C LEU A 238 -3.22 54.84 15.86
N ILE A 239 -1.88 54.84 15.80
CA ILE A 239 -1.13 55.81 14.99
C ILE A 239 -1.42 55.60 13.51
N SER A 240 -1.42 54.34 13.05
CA SER A 240 -1.71 54.02 11.65
C SER A 240 -3.12 54.44 11.23
N ALA A 241 -4.12 54.19 12.07
CA ALA A 241 -5.50 54.59 11.82
C ALA A 241 -5.63 56.12 11.75
N SER A 242 -5.01 56.84 12.69
CA SER A 242 -5.04 58.31 12.74
C SER A 242 -4.41 58.94 11.49
N LEU A 243 -3.29 58.41 11.00
CA LEU A 243 -2.65 58.87 9.77
C LEU A 243 -3.52 58.61 8.53
N ILE A 244 -4.18 57.45 8.46
CA ILE A 244 -5.11 57.12 7.38
C ILE A 244 -6.30 58.09 7.40
N THR A 245 -6.89 58.37 8.56
CA THR A 245 -8.02 59.32 8.67
C THR A 245 -7.61 60.73 8.27
N LEU A 246 -6.42 61.21 8.69
CA LEU A 246 -5.86 62.50 8.28
C LEU A 246 -5.60 62.57 6.77
N PHE A 247 -5.11 61.49 6.17
CA PHE A 247 -4.90 61.41 4.73
C PHE A 247 -6.22 61.49 3.97
N LEU A 248 -7.23 60.74 4.40
CA LEU A 248 -8.58 60.78 3.82
C LEU A 248 -9.21 62.17 3.99
N TYR A 249 -9.03 62.80 5.16
CA TYR A 249 -9.53 64.15 5.42
C TYR A 249 -8.84 65.20 4.53
N ARG A 250 -7.51 65.12 4.38
CA ARG A 250 -6.75 66.00 3.47
C ARG A 250 -7.19 65.80 2.02
N LYS A 251 -7.37 64.56 1.59
CA LYS A 251 -7.86 64.23 0.24
C LYS A 251 -9.26 64.80 0.02
N HIS A 252 -10.16 64.65 0.99
CA HIS A 252 -11.52 65.19 0.93
C HIS A 252 -11.53 66.74 0.86
N ASN A 253 -10.68 67.42 1.65
CA ASN A 253 -10.56 68.86 1.57
C ASN A 253 -9.96 69.33 0.24
N GLN A 254 -8.97 68.63 -0.32
CA GLN A 254 -8.43 68.95 -1.65
C GLN A 254 -9.51 68.80 -2.75
N THR A 255 -10.39 67.80 -2.65
CA THR A 255 -11.53 67.66 -3.56
C THR A 255 -12.57 68.77 -3.39
N LEU A 256 -12.75 69.31 -2.19
CA LEU A 256 -13.66 70.45 -1.96
C LEU A 256 -13.08 71.78 -2.46
N PHE A 257 -11.77 72.00 -2.31
CA PHE A 257 -11.11 73.22 -2.81
C PHE A 257 -11.03 73.27 -4.35
N THR A 258 -10.95 72.12 -5.03
CA THR A 258 -10.98 72.06 -6.49
C THR A 258 -12.37 72.33 -7.08
N GLN A 259 -13.43 72.22 -6.28
CA GLN A 259 -14.81 72.50 -6.71
C GLN A 259 -15.25 73.96 -6.47
N SER A 260 -14.45 74.76 -5.75
CA SER A 260 -14.74 76.18 -5.44
C SER A 260 -13.97 77.17 -6.33
N SER A 261 -13.15 76.70 -7.29
CA SER A 261 -12.33 77.55 -8.18
C SER A 261 -12.63 77.33 -9.67
N ASN A 262 -13.86 76.92 -10.00
CA ASN A 262 -14.45 76.98 -11.35
C ASN A 262 -15.78 77.72 -11.28
#